data_AF-A0AAW0XG90-F1
#
_entry.id   AF-A0AAW0XG90-F1
#
_cell.length_a   1.000
_cell.length_b   1.000
_cell.length_c   1.000
_cell.angle_alpha   90.00
_cell.angle_beta   90.00
_cell.angle_gamma   90.00
#
_symmetry.space_group_name_H-M   'P 1'
#
loop_
_entity.id
_entity.type
_entity.pdbx_description
1 polymer ?
#
loop_
_entity_poly.entity_id
_entity_poly.type
_entity_poly.pdbx_seq_one_letter_code
_entity_poly.pdbx_strand_id
1 'polypeptide(L)'
;MGEEADFDKKKGHAHRHSGRKAEKKAAKDKHVQELTAQQRNPKAFAFHSAVKAQRKFVRSQDIKSKKHHIPLVDRTPLEPPPVIVAVVGGPKVGKSTLLRCLIKNFTNQRFSNINGPVTIVAGKKRRLTFIEVNNDINCMIDIAKVADVILMLIDATFGIEMEVFEFLEICRAHGTPRIMGILNHLDMLKDNKALKKKKKALKHRFQVELYPGAKLFYLSGLIRDEYLKNEMKNLGRFISVLKFRPLIWRTSHPFVLVDRYEDITNPETVRINPKCDRDVVLYGYVRGIPFQKSQMVHIPGCGDCKIKDLSYLPDPCPLPEQLKKRSLNAKERLTYAPMSGVGGVVYDKDAVYIDLGNFHHGNKARNKSEDSEEEEDNVLQPLLDLQKTTDEKQAQSKIQLFPQSQLISNDDLEDDNENEDKDGVITKSGNGLPPYETVTDNTGRVRRRAIFSDNL
;
A
#
# COMPACT_ATOMS: atom_id res chain seq x y z
N MET A 1 51.12 -102.61 7.51
CA MET A 1 50.80 -101.91 6.25
C MET A 1 49.33 -102.15 5.99
N GLY A 2 48.56 -101.07 5.83
CA GLY A 2 47.13 -101.05 5.52
C GLY A 2 46.22 -101.09 6.76
N GLU A 3 45.27 -100.19 6.96
CA GLU A 3 44.87 -98.98 6.23
C GLU A 3 43.88 -98.22 7.15
N GLU A 4 44.03 -96.90 7.25
CA GLU A 4 43.00 -96.01 7.76
C GLU A 4 41.79 -96.04 6.82
N ALA A 5 40.57 -96.03 7.36
CA ALA A 5 39.60 -94.96 7.09
C ALA A 5 38.25 -95.22 7.76
N ASP A 6 37.71 -94.13 8.31
CA ASP A 6 36.29 -93.84 8.57
C ASP A 6 35.53 -94.80 9.49
N PHE A 7 35.08 -94.31 10.66
CA PHE A 7 33.66 -94.32 11.03
C PHE A 7 33.47 -93.57 12.35
N ASP A 8 33.40 -92.23 12.29
CA ASP A 8 32.78 -91.45 13.35
C ASP A 8 31.81 -90.41 12.77
N LYS A 9 30.83 -90.90 12.00
CA LYS A 9 29.64 -90.13 11.61
C LYS A 9 28.51 -90.44 12.60
N LYS A 10 28.36 -89.60 13.62
CA LYS A 10 27.19 -89.61 14.50
C LYS A 10 25.90 -89.45 13.67
N LYS A 11 24.93 -90.35 13.88
CA LYS A 11 23.59 -90.29 13.26
C LYS A 11 22.94 -88.93 13.53
N GLY A 12 22.67 -88.17 12.46
CA GLY A 12 21.88 -86.94 12.54
C GLY A 12 20.42 -87.24 12.89
N HIS A 13 19.82 -86.43 13.76
CA HIS A 13 18.41 -86.60 14.15
C HIS A 13 17.45 -86.30 12.99
N ALA A 14 16.38 -87.09 12.89
CA ALA A 14 15.35 -86.97 11.87
C ALA A 14 14.63 -85.61 11.90
N HIS A 15 14.40 -85.02 10.72
CA HIS A 15 13.65 -83.78 10.59
C HIS A 15 12.16 -84.01 10.83
N ARG A 16 11.54 -83.14 11.63
CA ARG A 16 10.10 -83.18 11.90
C ARG A 16 9.34 -82.66 10.68
N HIS A 17 8.49 -83.50 10.09
CA HIS A 17 7.71 -83.21 8.88
C HIS A 17 6.34 -82.56 9.16
N SER A 18 5.91 -82.41 10.42
CA SER A 18 4.61 -81.84 10.76
C SER A 18 4.64 -80.93 12.01
N GLY A 19 3.67 -80.01 12.09
CA GLY A 19 3.48 -79.04 13.17
C GLY A 19 4.05 -77.65 12.90
N ARG A 20 3.73 -76.68 13.78
CA ARG A 20 4.06 -75.23 13.67
C ARG A 20 5.54 -74.91 13.36
N LYS A 21 6.47 -75.82 13.70
CA LYS A 21 7.91 -75.68 13.41
C LYS A 21 8.29 -76.15 11.99
N ALA A 22 7.60 -77.15 11.44
CA ALA A 22 7.79 -77.62 10.08
C ALA A 22 7.20 -76.61 9.07
N GLU A 23 6.00 -76.09 9.35
CA GLU A 23 5.36 -75.02 8.56
C GLU A 23 6.23 -73.74 8.50
N LYS A 24 6.85 -73.36 9.63
CA LYS A 24 7.82 -72.24 9.68
C LYS A 24 9.09 -72.48 8.87
N LYS A 25 9.49 -73.74 8.64
CA LYS A 25 10.65 -74.10 7.83
C LYS A 25 10.29 -74.06 6.34
N ALA A 26 9.15 -74.66 5.96
CA ALA A 26 8.63 -74.62 4.59
C ALA A 26 8.30 -73.19 4.10
N ALA A 27 7.87 -72.29 5.00
CA ALA A 27 7.61 -70.89 4.68
C ALA A 27 8.87 -70.03 4.48
N LYS A 28 10.05 -70.48 4.95
CA LYS A 28 11.32 -69.75 4.82
C LYS A 28 12.02 -69.96 3.46
N ASP A 29 11.76 -71.07 2.78
CA ASP A 29 12.46 -71.45 1.55
C ASP A 29 11.88 -70.80 0.27
N LYS A 30 10.79 -70.04 0.36
CA LYS A 30 10.23 -69.30 -0.78
C LYS A 30 10.90 -67.92 -0.92
N HIS A 31 12.00 -67.86 -1.67
CA HIS A 31 12.68 -66.60 -1.98
C HIS A 31 11.94 -65.84 -3.11
N VAL A 32 10.87 -65.12 -2.76
CA VAL A 32 10.18 -64.21 -3.69
C VAL A 32 10.88 -62.85 -3.64
N GLN A 33 11.39 -62.37 -4.77
CA GLN A 33 12.22 -61.15 -4.85
C GLN A 33 11.45 -59.84 -4.56
N GLU A 34 10.11 -59.85 -4.58
CA GLU A 34 9.28 -58.72 -4.14
C GLU A 34 8.14 -59.19 -3.23
N LEU A 35 8.45 -59.39 -1.96
CA LEU A 35 7.47 -59.70 -0.90
C LEU A 35 6.65 -58.43 -0.57
N THR A 36 5.32 -58.52 -0.64
CA THR A 36 4.40 -57.46 -0.17
C THR A 36 4.64 -57.17 1.32
N ALA A 37 4.25 -55.99 1.83
CA ALA A 37 4.55 -55.58 3.21
C ALA A 37 4.09 -56.58 4.30
N GLN A 38 3.07 -57.40 4.02
CA GLN A 38 2.61 -58.49 4.89
C GLN A 38 3.48 -59.76 4.84
N GLN A 39 4.21 -59.98 3.75
CA GLN A 39 5.08 -61.15 3.55
C GLN A 39 6.53 -60.91 4.04
N ARG A 40 6.90 -59.66 4.35
CA ARG A 40 8.19 -59.30 4.95
C ARG A 40 8.26 -59.70 6.43
N ASN A 41 9.42 -60.20 6.88
CA ASN A 41 9.62 -60.61 8.27
C ASN A 41 9.50 -59.41 9.25
N PRO A 42 8.46 -59.33 10.10
CA PRO A 42 8.23 -58.19 10.98
C PRO A 42 9.35 -57.97 12.00
N LYS A 43 10.08 -59.04 12.35
CA LYS A 43 11.19 -58.98 13.31
C LYS A 43 12.44 -58.31 12.76
N ALA A 44 12.65 -58.36 11.44
CA ALA A 44 13.78 -57.69 10.79
C ALA A 44 13.55 -56.18 10.66
N PHE A 45 12.29 -55.72 10.67
CA PHE A 45 11.90 -54.30 10.62
C PHE A 45 11.52 -53.72 11.98
N ALA A 46 11.91 -54.37 13.07
CA ALA A 46 11.66 -53.87 14.42
C ALA A 46 12.56 -52.66 14.74
N PHE A 47 12.02 -51.72 15.50
CA PHE A 47 12.78 -50.54 15.92
C PHE A 47 13.85 -50.93 16.94
N HIS A 48 15.04 -50.35 16.83
CA HIS A 48 16.17 -50.60 17.75
C HIS A 48 15.86 -50.21 19.21
N SER A 49 14.98 -49.22 19.43
CA SER A 49 14.55 -48.80 20.76
C SER A 49 13.08 -48.39 20.73
N ALA A 50 12.24 -49.17 21.43
CA ALA A 50 10.80 -48.90 21.54
C ALA A 50 10.52 -47.57 22.25
N VAL A 51 11.24 -47.27 23.33
CA VAL A 51 11.04 -46.04 24.14
C VAL A 51 11.37 -44.78 23.32
N LYS A 52 12.48 -44.79 22.57
CA LYS A 52 12.85 -43.64 21.71
C LYS A 52 11.88 -43.47 20.55
N ALA A 53 11.45 -44.58 19.93
CA ALA A 53 10.45 -44.57 18.88
C ALA A 53 9.11 -44.01 19.38
N GLN A 54 8.64 -44.44 20.56
CA GLN A 54 7.43 -43.94 21.19
C GLN A 54 7.50 -42.45 21.47
N ARG A 55 8.58 -41.94 22.09
CA ARG A 55 8.75 -40.50 22.34
C ARG A 55 8.71 -39.67 21.05
N LYS A 56 9.37 -40.15 19.99
CA LYS A 56 9.37 -39.47 18.69
C LYS A 56 7.99 -39.52 18.04
N PHE A 57 7.30 -40.64 18.14
CA PHE A 57 5.93 -40.81 17.63
C PHE A 57 4.98 -39.84 18.34
N VAL A 58 4.94 -39.84 19.69
CA VAL A 58 4.11 -38.93 20.48
C VAL A 58 4.38 -37.47 20.11
N ARG A 59 5.66 -37.04 20.14
CA ARG A 59 6.02 -35.66 19.74
C ARG A 59 5.60 -35.34 18.32
N SER A 60 5.73 -36.27 17.38
CA SER A 60 5.32 -36.06 15.99
C SER A 60 3.80 -35.93 15.85
N GLN A 61 3.04 -36.72 16.60
CA GLN A 61 1.58 -36.64 16.65
C GLN A 61 1.12 -35.35 17.31
N ASP A 62 1.76 -34.91 18.39
CA ASP A 62 1.49 -33.62 19.03
C ASP A 62 1.76 -32.43 18.10
N ILE A 63 2.81 -32.51 17.27
CA ILE A 63 3.10 -31.47 16.28
C ILE A 63 2.06 -31.50 15.15
N LYS A 64 1.62 -32.68 14.71
CA LYS A 64 0.58 -32.82 13.69
C LYS A 64 -0.77 -32.33 14.21
N SER A 65 -1.15 -32.70 15.43
CA SER A 65 -2.38 -32.26 16.09
C SER A 65 -2.42 -30.74 16.24
N LYS A 66 -1.32 -30.11 16.65
CA LYS A 66 -1.21 -28.64 16.72
C LYS A 66 -1.29 -27.93 15.37
N LYS A 67 -0.97 -28.62 14.26
CA LYS A 67 -1.09 -28.08 12.90
C LYS A 67 -2.50 -28.23 12.32
N HIS A 68 -3.33 -29.10 12.88
CA HIS A 68 -4.71 -29.23 12.43
C HIS A 68 -5.47 -27.96 12.81
N HIS A 69 -5.98 -27.29 11.78
CA HIS A 69 -6.80 -26.10 11.90
C HIS A 69 -8.09 -26.31 11.09
N ILE A 70 -9.15 -25.63 11.49
CA ILE A 70 -10.40 -25.60 10.73
C ILE A 70 -10.08 -25.07 9.32
N PRO A 71 -10.37 -25.83 8.25
CA PRO A 71 -10.14 -25.37 6.89
C PRO A 71 -11.07 -24.18 6.61
N LEU A 72 -10.48 -23.07 6.20
CA LEU A 72 -11.20 -21.86 5.80
C LEU A 72 -10.95 -21.66 4.30
N VAL A 73 -11.98 -21.20 3.60
CA VAL A 73 -11.88 -20.84 2.18
C VAL A 73 -11.16 -19.50 2.09
N ASP A 74 -10.02 -19.49 1.39
CA ASP A 74 -9.34 -18.25 1.04
C ASP A 74 -9.98 -17.69 -0.25
N ARG A 75 -10.49 -16.46 -0.17
CA ARG A 75 -11.13 -15.75 -1.28
C ARG A 75 -10.29 -14.59 -1.82
N THR A 76 -9.01 -14.53 -1.45
CA THR A 76 -8.12 -13.46 -1.91
C THR A 76 -7.87 -13.56 -3.42
N PRO A 77 -7.98 -12.44 -4.17
CA PRO A 77 -7.70 -12.41 -5.59
C PRO A 77 -6.20 -12.59 -5.89
N LEU A 78 -5.86 -12.84 -7.16
CA LEU A 78 -4.48 -13.03 -7.61
C LEU A 78 -3.60 -11.81 -7.30
N GLU A 79 -4.12 -10.61 -7.56
CA GLU A 79 -3.54 -9.36 -7.10
C GLU A 79 -4.21 -8.94 -5.78
N PRO A 80 -3.55 -9.15 -4.63
CA PRO A 80 -4.17 -8.86 -3.34
C PRO A 80 -4.29 -7.35 -3.12
N PRO A 81 -5.39 -6.89 -2.50
CA PRO A 81 -5.49 -5.50 -2.06
C PRO A 81 -4.43 -5.19 -0.99
N PRO A 82 -4.10 -3.90 -0.79
CA PRO A 82 -3.20 -3.49 0.28
C PRO A 82 -3.67 -3.95 1.67
N VAL A 83 -2.74 -4.55 2.43
CA VAL A 83 -3.00 -5.05 3.79
C VAL A 83 -3.13 -3.86 4.74
N ILE A 84 -4.20 -3.84 5.54
CA ILE A 84 -4.45 -2.72 6.44
C ILE A 84 -3.66 -2.90 7.74
N VAL A 85 -2.81 -1.92 8.04
CA VAL A 85 -1.99 -1.84 9.25
C VAL A 85 -2.46 -0.65 10.06
N ALA A 86 -3.21 -0.93 11.13
CA ALA A 86 -3.70 0.10 12.05
C ALA A 86 -2.67 0.40 13.14
N VAL A 87 -2.44 1.68 13.42
CA VAL A 87 -1.61 2.17 14.51
C VAL A 87 -2.52 2.62 15.64
N VAL A 88 -2.51 1.89 16.76
CA VAL A 88 -3.39 2.11 17.91
C VAL A 88 -2.57 2.29 19.17
N GLY A 89 -3.03 3.16 20.06
CA GLY A 89 -2.42 3.39 21.35
C GLY A 89 -3.03 4.61 22.01
N GLY A 90 -2.60 4.83 23.25
CA GLY A 90 -2.97 5.95 24.11
C GLY A 90 -2.86 7.35 23.49
N PRO A 91 -3.37 8.39 24.15
CA PRO A 91 -3.10 9.76 23.75
C PRO A 91 -1.61 10.04 23.93
N LYS A 92 -1.01 10.77 22.98
CA LYS A 92 0.39 11.24 23.07
C LYS A 92 1.47 10.14 23.18
N VAL A 93 1.16 8.89 22.84
CA VAL A 93 2.16 7.79 22.83
C VAL A 93 3.12 7.80 21.63
N GLY A 94 2.96 8.72 20.68
CA GLY A 94 3.81 8.84 19.48
C GLY A 94 3.30 8.12 18.22
N LYS A 95 1.97 7.96 18.07
CA LYS A 95 1.34 7.28 16.92
C LYS A 95 1.74 7.88 15.57
N SER A 96 1.55 9.19 15.40
CA SER A 96 1.92 9.90 14.18
C SER A 96 3.44 9.86 13.92
N THR A 97 4.26 9.95 14.97
CA THR A 97 5.72 9.85 14.86
C THR A 97 6.14 8.46 14.36
N LEU A 98 5.53 7.39 14.88
CA LEU A 98 5.80 6.03 14.44
C LEU A 98 5.42 5.88 12.97
N LEU A 99 4.26 6.41 12.58
CA LEU A 99 3.75 6.34 11.23
C LEU A 99 4.69 7.06 10.24
N ARG A 100 5.10 8.30 10.55
CA ARG A 100 6.12 9.05 9.79
C ARG A 100 7.41 8.25 9.64
N CYS A 101 7.92 7.67 10.72
CA CYS A 101 9.17 6.90 10.70
C CYS A 101 9.05 5.59 9.90
N LEU A 102 7.91 4.90 9.98
CA LEU A 102 7.65 3.69 9.20
C LEU A 102 7.61 4.01 7.71
N ILE A 103 6.83 5.00 7.32
CA ILE A 103 6.68 5.39 5.91
C ILE A 103 8.04 5.83 5.36
N LYS A 104 8.79 6.65 6.10
CA LYS A 104 10.15 7.05 5.73
C LYS A 104 11.08 5.87 5.55
N ASN A 105 10.99 4.84 6.39
CA ASN A 105 11.82 3.64 6.25
C ASN A 105 11.50 2.82 4.98
N PHE A 106 10.24 2.80 4.53
CA PHE A 106 9.86 2.09 3.31
C PHE A 106 10.16 2.90 2.03
N THR A 107 9.88 4.19 2.06
CA THR A 107 9.78 5.05 0.87
C THR A 107 10.96 6.00 0.73
N ASN A 108 11.74 6.18 1.80
CA ASN A 108 12.77 7.20 1.96
C ASN A 108 12.27 8.66 1.85
N GLN A 109 10.96 8.87 1.79
CA GLN A 109 10.34 10.21 1.75
C GLN A 109 9.96 10.67 3.16
N ARG A 110 9.99 11.98 3.39
CA ARG A 110 9.49 12.60 4.63
C ARG A 110 8.09 13.13 4.40
N PHE A 111 7.22 12.93 5.38
CA PHE A 111 5.86 13.44 5.41
C PHE A 111 5.78 14.49 6.50
N SER A 112 5.22 15.66 6.20
CA SER A 112 4.98 16.73 7.17
C SER A 112 3.78 16.37 8.05
N ASN A 113 2.61 16.27 7.43
CA ASN A 113 1.34 15.91 8.07
C ASN A 113 0.78 14.63 7.46
N ILE A 114 0.31 13.73 8.34
CA ILE A 114 -0.31 12.47 7.94
C ILE A 114 -1.77 12.49 8.36
N ASN A 115 -2.64 12.62 7.38
CA ASN A 115 -4.08 12.56 7.56
C ASN A 115 -4.65 11.45 6.66
N GLY A 116 -5.49 10.61 7.24
CA GLY A 116 -6.09 9.48 6.53
C GLY A 116 -5.14 8.31 6.25
N PRO A 117 -5.56 7.37 5.39
CA PRO A 117 -4.77 6.18 5.09
C PRO A 117 -3.63 6.47 4.10
N VAL A 118 -2.49 5.81 4.34
CA VAL A 118 -1.29 5.90 3.50
C VAL A 118 -0.96 4.53 2.94
N THR A 119 -1.09 4.36 1.63
CA THR A 119 -0.75 3.12 0.93
C THR A 119 0.68 3.16 0.41
N ILE A 120 1.44 2.10 0.67
CA ILE A 120 2.83 1.95 0.24
C ILE A 120 3.10 0.57 -0.35
N VAL A 121 4.07 0.50 -1.26
CA VAL A 121 4.61 -0.77 -1.76
C VAL A 121 5.73 -1.24 -0.84
N ALA A 122 5.45 -2.25 0.00
CA ALA A 122 6.44 -2.78 0.95
C ALA A 122 7.34 -3.87 0.35
N GLY A 123 6.86 -4.56 -0.69
CA GLY A 123 7.62 -5.54 -1.44
C GLY A 123 6.90 -5.95 -2.70
N LYS A 124 7.53 -6.82 -3.50
CA LYS A 124 7.06 -7.13 -4.86
C LYS A 124 5.67 -7.78 -4.95
N LYS A 125 5.23 -8.43 -3.87
CA LYS A 125 3.93 -9.11 -3.79
C LYS A 125 3.01 -8.51 -2.74
N ARG A 126 3.41 -7.40 -2.10
CA ARG A 126 2.72 -6.90 -0.91
C ARG A 126 2.74 -5.38 -0.81
N ARG A 127 1.55 -4.84 -0.67
CA ARG A 127 1.27 -3.44 -0.34
C ARG A 127 0.72 -3.36 1.08
N LEU A 128 0.99 -2.25 1.74
CA LEU A 128 0.50 -1.97 3.08
C LEU A 128 -0.22 -0.64 3.04
N THR A 129 -1.40 -0.57 3.64
CA THR A 129 -2.08 0.70 3.94
C THR A 129 -1.96 0.94 5.42
N PHE A 130 -1.27 1.99 5.82
CA PHE A 130 -1.22 2.41 7.20
C PHE A 130 -2.35 3.37 7.52
N ILE A 131 -2.95 3.22 8.69
CA ILE A 131 -3.96 4.14 9.20
C ILE A 131 -3.66 4.45 10.67
N GLU A 132 -3.64 5.73 11.00
CA GLU A 132 -3.61 6.19 12.40
C GLU A 132 -5.02 6.17 12.96
N VAL A 133 -5.17 5.64 14.17
CA VAL A 133 -6.47 5.53 14.84
C VAL A 133 -6.60 6.62 15.90
N ASN A 134 -7.70 7.36 15.84
CA ASN A 134 -8.09 8.33 16.87
C ASN A 134 -8.48 7.63 18.17
N ASN A 135 -8.51 8.37 19.28
CA ASN A 135 -8.80 7.80 20.60
C ASN A 135 -10.29 7.55 20.85
N ASP A 136 -11.16 7.76 19.87
CA ASP A 136 -12.57 7.52 20.02
C ASP A 136 -12.88 6.02 19.94
N ILE A 137 -13.72 5.54 20.85
CA ILE A 137 -14.15 4.14 20.90
C ILE A 137 -14.82 3.73 19.58
N ASN A 138 -15.59 4.63 18.95
CA ASN A 138 -16.23 4.36 17.66
C ASN A 138 -15.20 4.08 16.56
N CYS A 139 -14.18 4.94 16.45
CA CYS A 139 -13.06 4.75 15.52
C CYS A 139 -12.32 3.44 15.79
N MET A 140 -12.10 3.11 17.07
CA MET A 140 -11.49 1.86 17.49
C MET A 140 -12.31 0.62 17.07
N ILE A 141 -13.64 0.66 17.23
CA ILE A 141 -14.54 -0.42 16.81
C ILE A 141 -14.48 -0.63 15.29
N ASP A 142 -14.55 0.43 14.51
CA ASP A 142 -14.55 0.33 13.05
C ASP A 142 -13.22 -0.19 12.51
N ILE A 143 -12.11 0.29 13.08
CA ILE A 143 -10.78 -0.19 12.72
C ILE A 143 -10.58 -1.65 13.16
N ALA A 144 -11.09 -2.08 14.31
CA ALA A 144 -10.99 -3.48 14.74
C ALA A 144 -11.66 -4.44 13.74
N LYS A 145 -12.81 -4.06 13.18
CA LYS A 145 -13.51 -4.85 12.15
C LYS A 145 -12.68 -4.96 10.87
N VAL A 146 -11.97 -3.90 10.49
CA VAL A 146 -11.32 -3.74 9.18
C VAL A 146 -9.83 -4.16 9.17
N ALA A 147 -9.06 -3.93 10.23
CA ALA A 147 -7.59 -4.02 10.22
C ALA A 147 -7.02 -5.44 10.23
N ASP A 148 -6.12 -5.78 9.31
CA ASP A 148 -5.44 -7.08 9.25
C ASP A 148 -4.31 -7.22 10.27
N VAL A 149 -3.61 -6.11 10.49
CA VAL A 149 -2.48 -6.01 11.40
C VAL A 149 -2.67 -4.79 12.28
N ILE A 150 -2.43 -4.97 13.58
CA ILE A 150 -2.51 -3.90 14.57
C ILE A 150 -1.11 -3.70 15.15
N LEU A 151 -0.64 -2.46 15.08
CA LEU A 151 0.54 -1.97 15.79
C LEU A 151 0.05 -1.27 17.05
N MET A 152 0.24 -1.91 18.19
CA MET A 152 -0.23 -1.44 19.48
C MET A 152 0.91 -0.75 20.23
N LEU A 153 0.85 0.57 20.36
CA LEU A 153 1.81 1.36 21.12
C LEU A 153 1.44 1.34 22.60
N ILE A 154 2.45 1.07 23.43
CA ILE A 154 2.37 1.05 24.88
C ILE A 154 3.48 1.95 25.42
N ASP A 155 3.14 2.82 26.35
CA ASP A 155 4.12 3.63 27.07
C ASP A 155 4.85 2.78 28.12
N ALA A 156 6.18 2.80 28.14
CA ALA A 156 6.99 2.11 29.14
C ALA A 156 6.88 2.71 30.55
N THR A 157 6.69 4.02 30.62
CA THR A 157 6.69 4.78 31.87
C THR A 157 5.40 4.55 32.63
N PHE A 158 4.27 4.76 31.95
CA PHE A 158 2.91 4.60 32.46
C PHE A 158 2.47 3.14 32.48
N GLY A 159 2.78 2.39 31.42
CA GLY A 159 2.35 1.00 31.24
C GLY A 159 1.18 0.88 30.26
N ILE A 160 0.34 -0.13 30.46
CA ILE A 160 -0.81 -0.38 29.58
C ILE A 160 -1.98 0.49 30.05
N GLU A 161 -2.40 1.40 29.19
CA GLU A 161 -3.52 2.32 29.41
C GLU A 161 -4.88 1.63 29.19
N MET A 162 -5.94 2.23 29.75
CA MET A 162 -7.31 1.71 29.60
C MET A 162 -7.75 1.66 28.13
N GLU A 163 -7.45 2.69 27.33
CA GLU A 163 -7.77 2.71 25.89
C GLU A 163 -7.21 1.49 25.14
N VAL A 164 -5.99 1.05 25.50
CA VAL A 164 -5.36 -0.13 24.91
C VAL A 164 -6.09 -1.41 25.34
N PHE A 165 -6.54 -1.49 26.59
CA PHE A 165 -7.33 -2.63 27.08
C PHE A 165 -8.72 -2.69 26.46
N GLU A 166 -9.42 -1.56 26.36
CA GLU A 166 -10.73 -1.46 25.72
C GLU A 166 -10.64 -1.93 24.26
N PHE A 167 -9.63 -1.47 23.54
CA PHE A 167 -9.41 -1.89 22.17
C PHE A 167 -9.06 -3.38 22.02
N LEU A 168 -8.30 -3.95 22.96
CA LEU A 168 -8.02 -5.39 22.99
C LEU A 168 -9.31 -6.20 23.17
N GLU A 169 -10.22 -5.74 24.03
CA GLU A 169 -11.50 -6.41 24.26
C GLU A 169 -12.43 -6.30 23.04
N ILE A 170 -12.49 -5.13 22.41
CA ILE A 170 -13.20 -4.92 21.13
C ILE A 170 -12.67 -5.89 20.06
N CYS A 171 -11.34 -6.05 19.98
CA CYS A 171 -10.72 -7.01 19.05
C CYS A 171 -11.09 -8.46 19.39
N ARG A 172 -11.25 -8.82 20.67
CA ARG A 172 -11.69 -10.18 21.06
C ARG A 172 -13.13 -10.44 20.61
N ALA A 173 -14.01 -9.45 20.76
CA ALA A 173 -15.41 -9.55 20.37
C ALA A 173 -15.58 -9.69 18.84
N HIS A 174 -14.88 -8.88 18.05
CA HIS A 174 -14.97 -8.91 16.58
C HIS A 174 -14.08 -9.96 15.91
N GLY A 175 -13.15 -10.56 16.65
CA GLY A 175 -12.16 -11.51 16.16
C GLY A 175 -10.78 -10.88 16.07
N THR A 176 -9.81 -11.48 16.77
CA THR A 176 -8.49 -10.87 16.96
C THR A 176 -7.65 -10.91 15.68
N PRO A 177 -7.32 -9.75 15.08
CA PRO A 177 -6.37 -9.71 13.98
C PRO A 177 -4.94 -9.87 14.53
N ARG A 178 -3.93 -9.78 13.67
CA ARG A 178 -2.54 -9.94 14.12
C ARG A 178 -2.04 -8.70 14.84
N ILE A 179 -1.92 -8.80 16.16
CA ILE A 179 -1.46 -7.72 17.02
C ILE A 179 0.06 -7.83 17.26
N MET A 180 0.77 -6.72 17.07
CA MET A 180 2.17 -6.54 17.43
C MET A 180 2.29 -5.39 18.41
N GLY A 181 2.92 -5.65 19.56
CA GLY A 181 3.16 -4.62 20.56
C GLY A 181 4.41 -3.83 20.23
N ILE A 182 4.38 -2.53 20.49
CA ILE A 182 5.51 -1.61 20.40
C ILE A 182 5.56 -0.87 21.73
N LEU A 183 6.70 -0.94 22.40
CA LEU A 183 6.90 -0.30 23.68
C LEU A 183 7.79 0.93 23.48
N ASN A 184 7.22 2.11 23.73
CA ASN A 184 7.83 3.43 23.53
C ASN A 184 8.21 4.09 24.87
N HIS A 185 8.91 5.23 24.82
CA HIS A 185 9.34 6.04 25.97
C HIS A 185 10.27 5.28 26.93
N LEU A 186 11.18 4.48 26.36
CA LEU A 186 12.21 3.77 27.12
C LEU A 186 13.36 4.68 27.58
N ASP A 187 13.52 5.82 26.93
CA ASP A 187 14.48 6.88 27.21
C ASP A 187 14.20 7.60 28.54
N MET A 188 12.94 7.71 28.92
CA MET A 188 12.51 8.32 30.19
C MET A 188 13.00 7.54 31.43
N LEU A 189 13.33 6.25 31.27
CA LEU A 189 13.80 5.38 32.35
C LEU A 189 15.32 5.34 32.41
N LYS A 190 15.92 6.23 33.22
CA LYS A 190 17.38 6.33 33.38
C LYS A 190 18.04 5.06 33.96
N ASP A 191 17.33 4.33 34.82
CA ASP A 191 17.88 3.16 35.51
C ASP A 191 17.80 1.86 34.69
N ASN A 192 18.96 1.34 34.28
CA ASN A 192 19.07 0.11 33.49
C ASN A 192 18.48 -1.14 34.17
N LYS A 193 18.60 -1.26 35.50
CA LYS A 193 18.03 -2.40 36.25
C LYS A 193 16.49 -2.30 36.30
N ALA A 194 15.96 -1.11 36.60
CA ALA A 194 14.53 -0.86 36.60
C ALA A 194 13.92 -1.05 35.20
N LEU A 195 14.61 -0.59 34.16
CA LEU A 195 14.24 -0.77 32.76
C LEU A 195 14.05 -2.25 32.40
N LYS A 196 15.03 -3.10 32.75
CA LYS A 196 14.94 -4.56 32.49
C LYS A 196 13.78 -5.20 33.24
N LYS A 197 13.55 -4.81 34.49
CA LYS A 197 12.43 -5.31 35.31
C LYS A 197 11.08 -4.88 34.72
N LYS A 198 10.92 -3.60 34.35
CA LYS A 198 9.72 -3.07 33.69
C LYS A 198 9.46 -3.74 32.34
N LYS A 199 10.47 -3.85 31.48
CA LYS A 199 10.37 -4.57 30.18
C LYS A 199 9.89 -6.01 30.37
N LYS A 200 10.41 -6.72 31.38
CA LYS A 200 9.98 -8.10 31.69
C LYS A 200 8.53 -8.14 32.19
N ALA A 201 8.14 -7.24 33.09
CA ALA A 201 6.79 -7.16 33.63
C ALA A 201 5.75 -6.83 32.55
N LEU A 202 6.01 -5.80 31.73
CA LEU A 202 5.12 -5.41 30.62
C LEU A 202 5.04 -6.50 29.54
N LYS A 203 6.17 -7.14 29.19
CA LYS A 203 6.16 -8.29 28.28
C LYS A 203 5.32 -9.45 28.82
N HIS A 204 5.45 -9.76 30.11
CA HIS A 204 4.65 -10.81 30.74
C HIS A 204 3.17 -10.47 30.69
N ARG A 205 2.78 -9.25 31.11
CA ARG A 205 1.40 -8.79 31.09
C ARG A 205 0.82 -8.79 29.67
N PHE A 206 1.56 -8.31 28.68
CA PHE A 206 1.16 -8.33 27.28
C PHE A 206 0.95 -9.75 26.72
N GLN A 207 1.75 -10.72 27.17
CA GLN A 207 1.59 -12.12 26.78
C GLN A 207 0.39 -12.80 27.45
N VAL A 208 0.09 -12.44 28.71
CA VAL A 208 -1.12 -12.89 29.41
C VAL A 208 -2.37 -12.35 28.72
N GLU A 209 -2.33 -11.09 28.31
CA GLU A 209 -3.47 -10.44 27.65
C GLU A 209 -3.72 -11.01 26.24
N LEU A 210 -2.69 -11.11 25.39
CA LEU A 210 -2.90 -11.56 24.01
C LEU A 210 -2.83 -13.07 23.86
N TYR A 211 -1.62 -13.59 23.87
CA TYR A 211 -1.32 -15.01 23.81
C TYR A 211 0.15 -15.23 24.19
N PRO A 212 0.50 -16.41 24.74
CA PRO A 212 1.87 -16.74 25.08
C PRO A 212 2.81 -16.60 23.87
N GLY A 213 3.86 -15.80 24.03
CA GLY A 213 4.83 -15.54 22.96
C GLY A 213 4.42 -14.45 21.96
N ALA A 214 3.44 -13.60 22.29
CA ALA A 214 3.18 -12.37 21.55
C ALA A 214 4.46 -11.53 21.37
N LYS A 215 4.60 -10.92 20.19
CA LYS A 215 5.79 -10.15 19.81
C LYS A 215 5.67 -8.71 20.32
N LEU A 216 6.69 -8.29 21.05
CA LEU A 216 6.82 -6.93 21.58
C LEU A 216 8.14 -6.34 21.07
N PHE A 217 8.06 -5.21 20.38
CA PHE A 217 9.20 -4.41 19.94
C PHE A 217 9.51 -3.32 20.95
N TYR A 218 10.76 -2.88 20.99
CA TYR A 218 11.24 -1.85 21.90
C TYR A 218 11.77 -0.70 21.05
N LEU A 219 11.27 0.51 21.29
CA LEU A 219 11.79 1.73 20.69
C LEU A 219 12.56 2.49 21.77
N SER A 220 13.87 2.61 21.59
CA SER A 220 14.76 3.06 22.66
C SER A 220 14.64 4.55 22.95
N GLY A 221 14.26 5.36 21.96
CA GLY A 221 14.06 6.81 22.11
C GLY A 221 14.00 7.52 20.75
N LEU A 222 13.86 8.85 20.81
CA LEU A 222 13.79 9.73 19.64
C LEU A 222 15.12 10.47 19.43
N ILE A 223 15.55 10.56 18.17
CA ILE A 223 16.68 11.39 17.72
C ILE A 223 16.16 12.30 16.61
N ARG A 224 16.16 13.62 16.85
CA ARG A 224 15.61 14.62 15.90
C ARG A 224 14.17 14.28 15.47
N ASP A 225 13.31 14.02 16.46
CA ASP A 225 11.91 13.62 16.29
C ASP A 225 11.68 12.35 15.46
N GLU A 226 12.73 11.54 15.26
CA GLU A 226 12.67 10.27 14.54
C GLU A 226 13.13 9.12 15.43
N TYR A 227 12.48 7.97 15.28
CA TYR A 227 12.94 6.74 15.90
C TYR A 227 14.24 6.23 15.27
N LEU A 228 14.97 5.40 16.01
CA LEU A 228 16.18 4.75 15.51
C LEU A 228 15.90 3.93 14.23
N LYS A 229 16.62 4.26 13.16
CA LYS A 229 16.48 3.60 11.85
C LYS A 229 16.60 2.07 11.93
N ASN A 230 17.49 1.55 12.78
CA ASN A 230 17.69 0.10 12.93
C ASN A 230 16.47 -0.60 13.55
N GLU A 231 15.85 0.02 14.55
CA GLU A 231 14.65 -0.49 15.23
C GLU A 231 13.46 -0.45 14.26
N MET A 232 13.30 0.67 13.54
CA MET A 232 12.27 0.83 12.51
C MET A 232 12.43 -0.15 11.34
N LYS A 233 13.67 -0.39 10.90
CA LYS A 233 13.97 -1.37 9.86
C LYS A 233 13.63 -2.79 10.30
N ASN A 234 13.87 -3.12 11.57
CA ASN A 234 13.49 -4.42 12.14
C ASN A 234 11.97 -4.57 12.18
N LEU A 235 11.25 -3.56 12.70
CA LEU A 235 9.79 -3.53 12.73
C LEU A 235 9.20 -3.66 11.31
N GLY A 236 9.69 -2.87 10.35
CA GLY A 236 9.28 -2.92 8.95
C GLY A 236 9.51 -4.29 8.30
N ARG A 237 10.63 -4.96 8.62
CA ARG A 237 10.90 -6.34 8.17
C ARG A 237 9.85 -7.32 8.70
N PHE A 238 9.46 -7.19 9.98
CA PHE A 238 8.44 -8.06 10.57
C PHE A 238 7.06 -7.84 9.95
N ILE A 239 6.65 -6.58 9.76
CA ILE A 239 5.37 -6.25 9.11
C ILE A 239 5.32 -6.83 7.69
N SER A 240 6.40 -6.69 6.92
CA SER A 240 6.47 -7.16 5.53
C SER A 240 6.30 -8.68 5.39
N VAL A 241 6.83 -9.46 6.34
CA VAL A 241 6.82 -10.94 6.31
C VAL A 241 5.58 -11.53 6.99
N LEU A 242 4.82 -10.73 7.74
CA LEU A 242 3.76 -11.22 8.60
C LEU A 242 2.61 -11.86 7.83
N LYS A 243 2.29 -13.13 8.13
CA LYS A 243 1.10 -13.79 7.58
C LYS A 243 -0.04 -13.69 8.60
N PHE A 244 -1.21 -13.27 8.13
CA PHE A 244 -2.43 -13.20 8.94
C PHE A 244 -3.42 -14.28 8.51
N ARG A 245 -4.33 -14.63 9.41
CA ARG A 245 -5.41 -15.58 9.13
C ARG A 245 -6.63 -14.74 8.73
N PRO A 246 -7.29 -15.03 7.59
CA PRO A 246 -8.50 -14.31 7.22
C PRO A 246 -9.61 -14.57 8.25
N LEU A 247 -10.28 -13.50 8.68
CA LEU A 247 -11.48 -13.58 9.52
C LEU A 247 -12.70 -13.91 8.65
N ILE A 248 -13.68 -14.60 9.24
CA ILE A 248 -14.90 -15.02 8.53
C ILE A 248 -15.60 -13.80 7.95
N TRP A 249 -15.86 -12.77 8.77
CA TRP A 249 -16.52 -11.52 8.35
C TRP A 249 -15.85 -10.87 7.13
N ARG A 250 -14.51 -10.79 7.11
CA ARG A 250 -13.75 -10.15 6.02
C ARG A 250 -13.75 -10.95 4.73
N THR A 251 -13.99 -12.26 4.81
CA THR A 251 -14.11 -13.13 3.63
C THR A 251 -15.55 -13.26 3.15
N SER A 252 -16.53 -12.98 4.02
CA SER A 252 -17.96 -13.08 3.69
C SER A 252 -18.58 -11.76 3.23
N HIS A 253 -18.00 -10.61 3.55
CA HIS A 253 -18.56 -9.30 3.18
C HIS A 253 -17.59 -8.45 2.35
N PRO A 254 -18.09 -7.71 1.34
CA PRO A 254 -17.32 -6.69 0.63
C PRO A 254 -17.19 -5.45 1.52
N PHE A 255 -15.99 -4.86 1.58
CA PHE A 255 -15.77 -3.58 2.27
C PHE A 255 -14.67 -2.77 1.59
N VAL A 256 -14.70 -1.45 1.80
CA VAL A 256 -13.71 -0.50 1.30
C VAL A 256 -13.24 0.37 2.45
N LEU A 257 -11.94 0.50 2.61
CA LEU A 257 -11.36 1.62 3.36
C LEU A 257 -11.19 2.77 2.37
N VAL A 258 -11.86 3.89 2.63
CA VAL A 258 -11.84 5.07 1.77
C VAL A 258 -10.50 5.79 1.91
N ASP A 259 -9.82 5.97 0.79
CA ASP A 259 -8.55 6.69 0.72
C ASP A 259 -8.76 8.18 0.41
N ARG A 260 -9.68 8.49 -0.51
CA ARG A 260 -10.06 9.85 -0.94
C ARG A 260 -11.58 9.93 -1.02
N TYR A 261 -12.15 11.07 -0.65
CA TYR A 261 -13.55 11.39 -0.87
C TYR A 261 -13.66 12.73 -1.59
N GLU A 262 -14.68 12.87 -2.44
CA GLU A 262 -14.97 14.09 -3.20
C GLU A 262 -16.46 14.37 -3.20
N ASP A 263 -16.81 15.65 -3.11
CA ASP A 263 -18.18 16.12 -3.25
C ASP A 263 -18.39 16.58 -4.70
N ILE A 264 -19.28 15.92 -5.44
CA ILE A 264 -19.58 16.23 -6.86
C ILE A 264 -20.85 17.08 -6.98
N THR A 265 -21.43 17.47 -5.84
CA THR A 265 -22.65 18.28 -5.82
C THR A 265 -22.44 19.63 -6.53
N ASN A 266 -23.41 20.04 -7.36
CA ASN A 266 -23.32 21.29 -8.10
C ASN A 266 -23.23 22.49 -7.13
N PRO A 267 -22.21 23.37 -7.24
CA PRO A 267 -22.02 24.49 -6.32
C PRO A 267 -23.23 25.43 -6.24
N GLU A 268 -23.99 25.60 -7.33
CA GLU A 268 -25.20 26.43 -7.32
C GLU A 268 -26.30 25.86 -6.40
N THR A 269 -26.45 24.53 -6.37
CA THR A 269 -27.42 23.89 -5.47
C THR A 269 -27.04 24.07 -4.00
N VAL A 270 -25.73 24.02 -3.69
CA VAL A 270 -25.19 24.27 -2.35
C VAL A 270 -25.36 25.74 -1.95
N ARG A 271 -25.20 26.67 -2.90
CA ARG A 271 -25.42 28.11 -2.67
C ARG A 271 -26.88 28.42 -2.33
N ILE A 272 -27.83 27.80 -3.04
CA ILE A 272 -29.27 27.98 -2.81
C ILE A 272 -29.69 27.33 -1.48
N ASN A 273 -29.24 26.10 -1.22
CA ASN A 273 -29.54 25.39 0.02
C ASN A 273 -28.27 24.70 0.58
N PRO A 274 -27.66 25.24 1.65
CA PRO A 274 -26.43 24.67 2.20
C PRO A 274 -26.62 23.29 2.86
N LYS A 275 -27.87 22.92 3.21
CA LYS A 275 -28.24 21.64 3.83
C LYS A 275 -28.86 20.64 2.85
N CYS A 276 -28.64 20.81 1.55
CA CYS A 276 -29.12 19.85 0.56
C CYS A 276 -28.41 18.48 0.69
N ASP A 277 -29.06 17.45 0.16
CA ASP A 277 -28.43 16.15 -0.04
C ASP A 277 -27.28 16.29 -1.04
N ARG A 278 -26.15 15.62 -0.75
CA ARG A 278 -24.91 15.75 -1.52
C ARG A 278 -24.53 14.43 -2.17
N ASP A 279 -24.08 14.51 -3.42
CA ASP A 279 -23.54 13.38 -4.16
C ASP A 279 -22.04 13.27 -3.87
N VAL A 280 -21.65 12.26 -3.09
CA VAL A 280 -20.25 12.03 -2.69
C VAL A 280 -19.68 10.82 -3.42
N VAL A 281 -18.46 10.97 -3.95
CA VAL A 281 -17.67 9.88 -4.51
C VAL A 281 -16.59 9.45 -3.53
N LEU A 282 -16.52 8.14 -3.31
CA LEU A 282 -15.58 7.52 -2.38
C LEU A 282 -14.62 6.64 -3.18
N TYR A 283 -13.33 6.95 -3.10
CA TYR A 283 -12.26 6.18 -3.75
C TYR A 283 -11.58 5.29 -2.72
N GLY A 284 -11.30 4.04 -3.09
CA GLY A 284 -10.53 3.15 -2.26
C GLY A 284 -10.42 1.74 -2.84
N TYR A 285 -9.59 0.93 -2.20
CA TYR A 285 -9.41 -0.47 -2.61
C TYR A 285 -10.54 -1.36 -2.10
N VAL A 286 -11.13 -2.13 -3.02
CA VAL A 286 -12.10 -3.17 -2.68
C VAL A 286 -11.41 -4.33 -1.97
N ARG A 287 -12.00 -4.78 -0.86
CA ARG A 287 -11.50 -5.88 -0.03
C ARG A 287 -12.62 -6.88 0.27
N GLY A 288 -12.22 -8.13 0.50
CA GLY A 288 -13.15 -9.23 0.73
C GLY A 288 -13.75 -9.75 -0.56
N ILE A 289 -15.07 -9.71 -0.68
CA ILE A 289 -15.83 -10.12 -1.86
C ILE A 289 -15.92 -8.95 -2.86
N PRO A 290 -16.05 -9.18 -4.18
CA PRO A 290 -16.41 -8.12 -5.13
C PRO A 290 -17.77 -7.48 -4.81
N PHE A 291 -17.88 -6.17 -5.05
CA PHE A 291 -19.14 -5.43 -4.97
C PHE A 291 -20.06 -5.75 -6.15
N GLN A 292 -21.36 -5.73 -5.90
CA GLN A 292 -22.38 -5.78 -6.95
C GLN A 292 -22.88 -4.37 -7.28
N LYS A 293 -23.34 -4.17 -8.52
CA LYS A 293 -23.96 -2.91 -8.93
C LYS A 293 -25.22 -2.67 -8.09
N SER A 294 -25.39 -1.44 -7.61
CA SER A 294 -26.55 -1.02 -6.81
C SER A 294 -26.78 -1.78 -5.49
N GLN A 295 -25.72 -2.26 -4.87
CA GLN A 295 -25.76 -2.86 -3.53
C GLN A 295 -26.03 -1.80 -2.43
N MET A 296 -26.67 -2.22 -1.34
CA MET A 296 -26.79 -1.43 -0.11
C MET A 296 -25.46 -1.48 0.67
N VAL A 297 -24.98 -0.32 1.11
CA VAL A 297 -23.74 -0.16 1.87
C VAL A 297 -24.03 0.63 3.13
N HIS A 298 -23.49 0.16 4.25
CA HIS A 298 -23.51 0.92 5.50
C HIS A 298 -22.21 1.72 5.63
N ILE A 299 -22.34 3.03 5.80
CA ILE A 299 -21.23 3.92 6.13
C ILE A 299 -21.26 4.16 7.64
N PRO A 300 -20.26 3.69 8.40
CA PRO A 300 -20.20 3.91 9.84
C PRO A 300 -20.32 5.40 10.18
N GLY A 301 -21.30 5.75 11.02
CA GLY A 301 -21.59 7.13 11.43
C GLY A 301 -22.51 7.93 10.51
N CYS A 302 -22.70 7.53 9.24
CA CYS A 302 -23.59 8.22 8.30
C CYS A 302 -24.91 7.47 8.07
N GLY A 303 -24.90 6.12 8.14
CA GLY A 303 -26.07 5.28 7.95
C GLY A 303 -26.02 4.42 6.68
N ASP A 304 -27.18 3.91 6.27
CA ASP A 304 -27.32 3.03 5.11
C ASP A 304 -27.56 3.83 3.83
N CYS A 305 -26.75 3.59 2.81
CA CYS A 305 -26.85 4.24 1.51
C CYS A 305 -26.84 3.19 0.39
N LYS A 306 -27.48 3.51 -0.73
CA LYS A 306 -27.44 2.67 -1.93
C LYS A 306 -26.37 3.19 -2.89
N ILE A 307 -25.57 2.29 -3.46
CA ILE A 307 -24.59 2.67 -4.48
C ILE A 307 -25.33 3.15 -5.75
N LYS A 308 -25.05 4.38 -6.18
CA LYS A 308 -25.57 4.98 -7.42
C LYS A 308 -24.84 4.44 -8.65
N ASP A 309 -23.52 4.54 -8.64
CA ASP A 309 -22.64 4.02 -9.69
C ASP A 309 -21.35 3.43 -9.10
N LEU A 310 -20.73 2.50 -9.82
CA LEU A 310 -19.47 1.87 -9.43
C LEU A 310 -18.56 1.76 -10.66
N SER A 311 -17.49 2.56 -10.65
CA SER A 311 -16.47 2.61 -11.69
C SER A 311 -15.15 2.00 -11.20
N TYR A 312 -14.44 1.36 -12.12
CA TYR A 312 -13.09 0.85 -11.86
C TYR A 312 -12.06 1.89 -12.30
N LEU A 313 -11.11 2.20 -11.43
CA LEU A 313 -9.96 3.05 -11.73
C LEU A 313 -8.67 2.23 -11.75
N PRO A 314 -7.68 2.62 -12.57
CA PRO A 314 -6.37 2.01 -12.54
C PRO A 314 -5.72 2.21 -11.17
N ASP A 315 -4.94 1.22 -10.76
CA ASP A 315 -4.30 1.20 -9.45
C ASP A 315 -3.23 2.31 -9.32
N PRO A 316 -3.28 3.17 -8.29
CA PRO A 316 -2.28 4.22 -8.10
C PRO A 316 -0.94 3.68 -7.58
N CYS A 317 -0.90 2.47 -7.02
CA CYS A 317 0.31 1.81 -6.52
C CYS A 317 0.38 0.37 -7.06
N PRO A 318 0.64 0.19 -8.37
CA PRO A 318 0.72 -1.13 -8.98
C PRO A 318 1.89 -1.95 -8.40
N LEU A 319 1.70 -3.26 -8.28
CA LEU A 319 2.78 -4.17 -7.92
C LEU A 319 3.77 -4.32 -9.09
N PRO A 320 5.09 -4.40 -8.85
CA PRO A 320 6.07 -4.56 -9.91
C PRO A 320 5.99 -5.96 -10.53
N GLU A 321 5.70 -6.05 -11.83
CA GLU A 321 5.58 -7.31 -12.58
C GLU A 321 6.90 -8.10 -12.64
N GLN A 322 8.05 -7.41 -12.69
CA GLN A 322 9.36 -8.04 -12.85
C GLN A 322 9.92 -8.59 -11.53
N LEU A 323 9.63 -9.87 -11.26
CA LEU A 323 10.09 -10.59 -10.06
C LEU A 323 11.56 -11.05 -10.08
N LYS A 324 12.37 -10.68 -11.10
CA LYS A 324 13.73 -11.22 -11.32
C LYS A 324 14.71 -11.04 -10.15
N LYS A 325 14.57 -9.94 -9.37
CA LYS A 325 15.40 -9.65 -8.18
C LYS A 325 14.58 -9.75 -6.89
N ARG A 326 15.20 -10.17 -5.78
CA ARG A 326 14.53 -10.26 -4.47
C ARG A 326 14.31 -8.88 -3.82
N SER A 327 15.16 -7.90 -4.11
CA SER A 327 15.06 -6.53 -3.59
C SER A 327 14.11 -5.68 -4.42
N LEU A 328 13.46 -4.71 -3.76
CA LEU A 328 12.65 -3.67 -4.39
C LEU A 328 13.56 -2.52 -4.83
N ASN A 329 13.41 -2.06 -6.08
CA ASN A 329 14.13 -0.89 -6.57
C ASN A 329 13.57 0.42 -5.96
N ALA A 330 14.33 1.51 -6.04
CA ALA A 330 13.86 2.81 -5.54
C ALA A 330 12.62 3.32 -6.30
N LYS A 331 12.60 3.16 -7.63
CA LYS A 331 11.45 3.53 -8.48
C LYS A 331 10.16 2.76 -8.18
N GLU A 332 10.30 1.54 -7.67
CA GLU A 332 9.16 0.66 -7.34
C GLU A 332 8.58 0.96 -5.94
N ARG A 333 9.18 1.87 -5.16
CA ARG A 333 8.71 2.28 -3.82
C ARG A 333 7.68 3.39 -3.93
N LEU A 334 6.56 3.08 -4.56
CA LEU A 334 5.46 4.01 -4.73
C LEU A 334 4.72 4.26 -3.42
N THR A 335 4.26 5.49 -3.27
CA THR A 335 3.45 6.01 -2.16
C THR A 335 2.17 6.59 -2.71
N TYR A 336 1.05 6.24 -2.09
CA TYR A 336 -0.25 6.84 -2.39
C TYR A 336 -0.90 7.28 -1.08
N ALA A 337 -1.04 8.60 -0.92
CA ALA A 337 -1.65 9.20 0.25
C ALA A 337 -2.32 10.52 -0.15
N PRO A 338 -3.54 10.46 -0.71
CA PRO A 338 -4.19 11.63 -1.31
C PRO A 338 -4.55 12.71 -0.29
N MET A 339 -4.82 12.33 0.97
CA MET A 339 -5.18 13.24 2.06
C MET A 339 -3.98 13.68 2.90
N SER A 340 -2.78 13.17 2.63
CA SER A 340 -1.56 13.48 3.38
C SER A 340 -0.59 14.30 2.53
N GLY A 341 0.31 15.03 3.21
CA GLY A 341 1.31 15.88 2.56
C GLY A 341 2.46 15.10 1.92
N VAL A 342 2.24 14.47 0.76
CA VAL A 342 3.30 13.78 0.01
C VAL A 342 4.19 14.82 -0.66
N GLY A 343 5.48 14.86 -0.30
CA GLY A 343 6.45 15.72 -0.97
C GLY A 343 6.20 17.22 -0.79
N GLY A 344 5.51 17.62 0.28
CA GLY A 344 5.18 19.03 0.55
C GLY A 344 3.84 19.48 -0.01
N VAL A 345 3.16 18.68 -0.82
CA VAL A 345 1.84 19.03 -1.38
C VAL A 345 0.73 18.42 -0.54
N VAL A 346 -0.14 19.27 0.02
CA VAL A 346 -1.35 18.88 0.76
C VAL A 346 -2.56 19.32 -0.05
N TYR A 347 -3.42 18.36 -0.38
CA TYR A 347 -4.70 18.63 -1.02
C TYR A 347 -5.76 18.87 0.05
N ASP A 348 -6.43 20.01 -0.03
CA ASP A 348 -7.70 20.28 0.63
C ASP A 348 -8.81 20.35 -0.45
N LYS A 349 -10.07 20.39 -0.05
CA LYS A 349 -11.23 20.27 -0.96
C LYS A 349 -11.16 21.21 -2.17
N ASP A 350 -10.81 22.47 -1.92
CA ASP A 350 -10.82 23.53 -2.93
C ASP A 350 -9.44 24.17 -3.15
N ALA A 351 -8.41 23.72 -2.41
CA ALA A 351 -7.10 24.35 -2.40
C ALA A 351 -5.97 23.32 -2.34
N VAL A 352 -4.85 23.64 -2.98
CA VAL A 352 -3.62 22.86 -2.92
C VAL A 352 -2.58 23.68 -2.17
N TYR A 353 -2.16 23.19 -1.00
CA TYR A 353 -1.10 23.80 -0.21
C TYR A 353 0.24 23.15 -0.58
N ILE A 354 1.17 23.95 -1.08
CA ILE A 354 2.52 23.48 -1.44
C ILE A 354 3.51 24.09 -0.45
N ASP A 355 4.08 23.24 0.40
CA ASP A 355 5.22 23.57 1.24
C ASP A 355 6.50 23.39 0.43
N LEU A 356 7.03 24.49 -0.10
CA LEU A 356 8.34 24.52 -0.76
C LEU A 356 9.50 24.55 0.25
N GLY A 357 9.30 24.20 1.52
CA GLY A 357 10.37 24.18 2.52
C GLY A 357 11.21 25.47 2.53
N ASN A 358 12.52 25.33 2.75
CA ASN A 358 13.47 26.45 2.73
C ASN A 358 13.75 27.04 1.33
N PHE A 359 12.99 26.68 0.30
CA PHE A 359 13.17 27.22 -1.07
C PHE A 359 12.25 28.39 -1.40
N HIS A 360 11.44 28.88 -0.45
CA HIS A 360 10.82 30.19 -0.58
C HIS A 360 11.69 31.29 0.07
N HIS A 361 12.54 31.89 -0.77
CA HIS A 361 12.96 33.30 -0.64
C HIS A 361 11.85 34.28 -1.08
N GLY A 362 10.65 33.79 -1.45
CA GLY A 362 9.59 34.60 -2.06
C GLY A 362 8.47 35.09 -1.13
N ASN A 363 8.57 35.00 0.20
CA ASN A 363 7.57 35.65 1.06
C ASN A 363 8.12 36.11 2.42
N LYS A 364 8.49 37.39 2.47
CA LYS A 364 8.58 38.27 3.65
C LYS A 364 9.34 37.73 4.86
N ALA A 365 10.67 37.64 4.73
CA ALA A 365 11.56 37.93 5.84
C ALA A 365 12.66 38.88 5.35
N ARG A 366 12.44 40.19 5.57
CA ARG A 366 13.51 41.19 5.60
C ARG A 366 14.63 40.64 6.50
N ASN A 367 15.72 40.15 5.92
CA ASN A 367 17.09 40.35 6.40
C ASN A 367 18.11 39.55 5.56
N LYS A 368 18.87 40.31 4.76
CA LYS A 368 20.27 40.10 4.34
C LYS A 368 20.60 39.00 3.32
N SER A 369 20.51 39.36 2.04
CA SER A 369 21.62 39.31 1.08
C SER A 369 21.20 39.98 -0.24
N GLU A 370 21.39 41.29 -0.31
CA GLU A 370 21.19 42.13 -1.50
C GLU A 370 22.31 41.81 -2.52
N ASP A 371 21.95 41.55 -3.78
CA ASP A 371 22.74 41.82 -5.01
C ASP A 371 22.41 40.87 -6.19
N SER A 372 21.71 39.75 -5.97
CA SER A 372 21.32 38.83 -7.09
C SER A 372 19.85 38.44 -7.15
N GLU A 373 19.05 38.83 -6.16
CA GLU A 373 17.65 38.41 -5.99
C GLU A 373 16.64 39.46 -6.46
N GLU A 374 17.07 40.71 -6.69
CA GLU A 374 16.16 41.79 -7.09
C GLU A 374 15.72 41.69 -8.55
N GLU A 375 16.46 41.02 -9.43
CA GLU A 375 16.12 40.98 -10.86
C GLU A 375 14.98 40.01 -11.19
N GLU A 376 14.90 38.83 -10.53
CA GLU A 376 13.87 37.82 -10.83
C GLU A 376 12.51 38.17 -10.18
N ASP A 377 12.50 38.67 -8.94
CA ASP A 377 11.27 39.08 -8.25
C ASP A 377 10.66 40.36 -8.87
N ASN A 378 11.50 41.25 -9.40
CA ASN A 378 11.02 42.45 -10.11
C ASN A 378 10.37 42.14 -11.46
N VAL A 379 10.57 40.94 -12.04
CA VAL A 379 9.92 40.54 -13.31
C VAL A 379 8.60 39.83 -13.04
N LEU A 380 8.50 39.02 -11.99
CA LEU A 380 7.29 38.23 -11.71
C LEU A 380 6.12 39.08 -11.21
N GLN A 381 6.35 40.08 -10.36
CA GLN A 381 5.25 40.91 -9.84
C GLN A 381 4.55 41.73 -10.93
N PRO A 382 5.28 42.44 -11.83
CA PRO A 382 4.64 43.13 -12.94
C PRO A 382 3.85 42.20 -13.85
N LEU A 383 4.32 40.95 -14.07
CA LEU A 383 3.62 39.95 -14.88
C LEU A 383 2.33 39.45 -14.22
N LEU A 384 2.31 39.28 -12.90
CA LEU A 384 1.10 38.90 -12.15
C LEU A 384 0.05 40.02 -12.14
N ASP A 385 0.50 41.27 -12.12
CA ASP A 385 -0.36 42.46 -12.12
C ASP A 385 -0.85 42.87 -13.53
N LEU A 386 -0.41 42.16 -14.59
CA LEU A 386 -0.92 42.38 -15.95
C LEU A 386 -2.40 41.94 -16.06
N GLN A 387 -3.31 42.90 -15.94
CA GLN A 387 -4.75 42.67 -16.19
C GLN A 387 -5.11 42.56 -17.68
N LYS A 388 -4.26 43.06 -18.57
CA LYS A 388 -4.43 43.00 -20.03
C LYS A 388 -3.39 42.09 -20.65
N THR A 389 -3.76 41.38 -21.71
CA THR A 389 -2.81 40.56 -22.46
C THR A 389 -1.72 41.44 -23.09
N THR A 390 -0.56 40.85 -23.33
CA THR A 390 0.54 41.52 -24.03
C THR A 390 0.11 42.03 -25.40
N ASP A 391 -0.75 41.27 -26.07
CA ASP A 391 -1.23 41.56 -27.41
C ASP A 391 -2.15 42.79 -27.43
N GLU A 392 -3.03 42.95 -26.43
CA GLU A 392 -3.84 44.17 -26.27
C GLU A 392 -2.97 45.40 -25.99
N LYS A 393 -1.90 45.24 -25.21
CA LYS A 393 -0.94 46.32 -24.96
C LYS A 393 -0.13 46.67 -26.19
N GLN A 394 0.24 45.68 -26.99
CA GLN A 394 0.97 45.87 -28.24
C GLN A 394 0.07 46.57 -29.27
N ALA A 395 -1.19 46.16 -29.40
CA ALA A 395 -2.18 46.84 -30.26
C ALA A 395 -2.41 48.30 -29.86
N GLN A 396 -2.42 48.61 -28.55
CA GLN A 396 -2.55 49.99 -28.04
C GLN A 396 -1.25 50.80 -28.13
N SER A 397 -0.12 50.15 -28.41
CA SER A 397 1.18 50.82 -28.48
C SER A 397 1.33 51.54 -29.82
N LYS A 398 1.73 52.80 -29.76
CA LYS A 398 1.98 53.64 -30.94
C LYS A 398 3.47 53.90 -31.06
N ILE A 399 4.03 53.69 -32.25
CA ILE A 399 5.47 53.81 -32.50
C ILE A 399 5.75 55.16 -33.16
N GLN A 400 6.75 55.88 -32.67
CA GLN A 400 7.23 57.14 -33.25
C GLN A 400 8.63 56.95 -33.83
N LEU A 401 8.78 57.04 -35.16
CA LEU A 401 10.05 56.78 -35.87
C LEU A 401 11.00 57.99 -35.86
N PHE A 402 10.49 59.21 -35.86
CA PHE A 402 11.29 60.44 -35.79
C PHE A 402 10.72 61.43 -34.75
N PRO A 403 11.54 62.29 -34.11
CA PRO A 403 11.11 63.18 -33.03
C PRO A 403 9.95 64.14 -33.39
N GLN A 404 9.67 64.34 -34.68
CA GLN A 404 8.59 65.20 -35.19
C GLN A 404 7.61 64.47 -36.11
N SER A 405 7.66 63.13 -36.18
CA SER A 405 6.73 62.35 -37.02
C SER A 405 5.44 62.00 -36.28
N GLN A 406 4.40 61.72 -37.05
CA GLN A 406 3.14 61.18 -36.56
C GLN A 406 3.35 59.79 -35.93
N LEU A 407 2.51 59.48 -34.95
CA LEU A 407 2.49 58.21 -34.21
C LEU A 407 1.74 57.16 -35.04
N ILE A 408 2.38 56.03 -35.32
CA ILE A 408 1.81 54.93 -36.11
C ILE A 408 1.16 53.93 -35.14
N SER A 409 -0.13 53.64 -35.31
CA SER A 409 -0.85 52.56 -34.62
C SER A 409 -0.64 51.25 -35.38
N ASN A 410 -0.79 50.10 -34.71
CA ASN A 410 -0.77 48.82 -35.43
C ASN A 410 -1.94 48.67 -36.42
N ASP A 411 -3.09 49.31 -36.16
CA ASP A 411 -4.22 49.35 -37.11
C ASP A 411 -3.84 50.04 -38.43
N ASP A 412 -2.95 51.04 -38.39
CA ASP A 412 -2.48 51.76 -39.58
C ASP A 412 -1.53 50.89 -40.45
N LEU A 413 -0.90 49.86 -39.88
CA LEU A 413 -0.03 48.91 -40.61
C LEU A 413 -0.82 47.79 -41.29
N GLU A 414 -2.04 47.49 -40.83
CA GLU A 414 -2.93 46.54 -41.47
C GLU A 414 -3.60 47.17 -42.71
N ASP A 415 -3.97 48.45 -42.64
CA ASP A 415 -4.60 49.20 -43.76
C ASP A 415 -3.65 49.42 -44.96
N ASP A 416 -2.32 49.49 -44.73
CA ASP A 416 -1.33 49.62 -45.81
C ASP A 416 -1.03 48.27 -46.51
N ASN A 417 -1.26 47.13 -45.83
CA ASN A 417 -1.14 45.81 -46.46
C ASN A 417 -2.34 45.45 -47.36
N GLU A 418 -3.48 46.15 -47.23
CA GLU A 418 -4.63 45.96 -48.14
C GLU A 418 -4.50 46.78 -49.44
N ASN A 419 -3.54 47.71 -49.54
CA ASN A 419 -3.40 48.60 -50.70
C ASN A 419 -2.16 48.35 -51.58
N GLU A 420 -1.29 47.41 -51.24
CA GLU A 420 -0.22 46.92 -52.12
C GLU A 420 -0.30 45.40 -52.32
N ASP A 421 -1.39 44.91 -52.92
CA ASP A 421 -1.40 43.62 -53.64
C ASP A 421 -2.56 43.59 -54.67
N LYS A 422 -2.58 44.60 -55.55
CA LYS A 422 -3.14 44.45 -56.91
C LYS A 422 -2.03 44.06 -57.86
N ASP A 423 -1.42 42.91 -57.65
CA ASP A 423 -0.84 42.09 -58.70
C ASP A 423 -0.81 40.64 -58.21
N GLY A 424 -1.34 39.74 -59.04
CA GLY A 424 -1.71 38.38 -58.64
C GLY A 424 -0.58 37.57 -58.01
N VAL A 425 -0.70 37.27 -56.71
CA VAL A 425 0.13 36.27 -56.03
C VAL A 425 -0.57 34.92 -56.05
N ILE A 426 -0.10 34.04 -56.92
CA ILE A 426 -0.39 32.60 -56.88
C ILE A 426 0.27 32.03 -55.61
N THR A 427 -0.51 31.73 -54.58
CA THR A 427 -0.01 31.01 -53.40
C THR A 427 0.16 29.52 -53.74
N LYS A 428 1.40 29.12 -54.05
CA LYS A 428 1.78 27.71 -54.02
C LYS A 428 1.76 27.24 -52.56
N SER A 429 0.67 26.59 -52.14
CA SER A 429 0.71 25.81 -50.91
C SER A 429 1.61 24.59 -51.12
N GLY A 430 2.72 24.53 -50.38
CA GLY A 430 3.50 23.31 -50.25
C GLY A 430 2.66 22.30 -49.49
N ASN A 431 1.89 21.49 -50.22
CA ASN A 431 1.35 20.17 -49.86
C ASN A 431 0.27 19.76 -50.86
N GLY A 432 0.63 19.38 -52.10
CA GLY A 432 -0.15 18.50 -53.00
C GLY A 432 -1.66 18.71 -53.22
N LEU A 433 -2.28 19.81 -52.81
CA LEU A 433 -3.71 20.09 -52.97
C LEU A 433 -3.96 21.00 -54.19
N PRO A 434 -5.10 20.83 -54.90
CA PRO A 434 -5.44 21.66 -56.04
C PRO A 434 -5.72 23.12 -55.64
N PRO A 435 -5.45 24.09 -56.53
CA PRO A 435 -5.71 25.50 -56.28
C PRO A 435 -7.21 25.74 -56.03
N TYR A 436 -7.54 26.61 -55.07
CA TYR A 436 -8.91 26.97 -54.75
C TYR A 436 -9.11 28.49 -54.74
N GLU A 437 -10.32 28.90 -55.07
CA GLU A 437 -10.79 30.29 -55.04
C GLU A 437 -11.86 30.43 -53.95
N THR A 438 -11.79 31.51 -53.17
CA THR A 438 -12.80 31.84 -52.16
C THR A 438 -13.87 32.73 -52.78
N VAL A 439 -15.12 32.25 -52.76
CA VAL A 439 -16.29 32.98 -53.29
C VAL A 439 -17.29 33.22 -52.16
N THR A 440 -17.83 34.43 -52.09
CA THR A 440 -18.91 34.83 -51.18
C THR A 440 -20.26 34.71 -51.88
N ASP A 441 -21.16 33.88 -51.33
CA ASP A 441 -22.54 33.80 -51.83
C ASP A 441 -23.32 35.07 -51.45
N ASN A 442 -24.41 35.38 -52.17
CA ASN A 442 -25.31 36.53 -51.93
C ASN A 442 -25.99 36.54 -50.53
N THR A 443 -25.68 35.58 -49.67
CA THR A 443 -26.10 35.51 -48.26
C THR A 443 -24.97 35.80 -47.27
N GLY A 444 -23.80 36.27 -47.75
CA GLY A 444 -22.66 36.70 -46.92
C GLY A 444 -21.79 35.58 -46.37
N ARG A 445 -21.94 34.32 -46.84
CA ARG A 445 -21.10 33.19 -46.42
C ARG A 445 -19.95 32.97 -47.41
N VAL A 446 -18.73 32.88 -46.87
CA VAL A 446 -17.49 32.61 -47.64
C VAL A 446 -17.32 31.09 -47.82
N ARG A 447 -17.16 30.62 -49.06
CA ARG A 447 -16.94 29.20 -49.40
C ARG A 447 -15.69 29.05 -50.28
N ARG A 448 -15.01 27.90 -50.20
CA ARG A 448 -13.83 27.56 -51.01
C ARG A 448 -14.24 26.66 -52.19
N ARG A 449 -14.00 27.08 -53.42
CA ARG A 449 -14.24 26.33 -54.66
C ARG A 449 -12.91 25.87 -55.23
N ALA A 450 -12.70 24.56 -55.39
CA ALA A 450 -11.52 24.02 -56.05
C ALA A 450 -11.60 24.30 -57.57
N ILE A 451 -10.51 24.81 -58.15
CA ILE A 451 -10.38 25.02 -59.59
C ILE A 451 -9.70 23.78 -60.17
N PHE A 452 -10.41 23.06 -61.03
CA PHE A 452 -9.80 22.06 -61.90
C PHE A 452 -9.48 22.72 -63.24
N SER A 453 -8.26 22.53 -63.74
CA SER A 453 -7.91 22.95 -65.10
C SER A 453 -8.61 21.99 -66.07
N ASP A 454 -9.75 22.40 -66.63
CA ASP A 454 -10.38 21.67 -67.73
C ASP A 454 -9.55 21.88 -68.99
N ASN A 455 -8.70 20.91 -69.31
CA ASN A 455 -8.33 20.52 -70.66
C ASN A 455 -7.74 19.11 -70.64
N LEU A 456 -8.17 18.31 -71.62
CA LEU A 456 -7.48 17.14 -72.14
C LEU A 456 -6.03 17.46 -72.51
#